data_AF-A0A7Z2VM63-F1
#
_entry.id   AF-A0A7Z2VM63-F1
#
_cell.length_a   1.000
_cell.length_b   1.000
_cell.length_c   1.000
_cell.angle_alpha   90.00
_cell.angle_beta   90.00
_cell.angle_gamma   90.00
#
_symmetry.space_group_name_H-M   'P 1'
#
loop_
_entity.id
_entity.type
_entity.pdbx_description
1 polymer ?
#
loop_
_entity_poly.entity_id
_entity_poly.type
_entity_poly.pdbx_seq_one_letter_code
_entity_poly.pdbx_strand_id
1 'polypeptide(L)'
;MSTIGLQASAAVLFGCWIMILLAMRKLKPEQPTNQSKEVEAPIDEPLESSEQIEAVFGQPFARWEHLWAKGEEQVGTIIENPLWNKVPEAYSQFRALCDQKNICIVDGNLSNVLCEHPVIHFDDCNLMSYLWEQSYSIHLVEGKSLLNLLEEASPFSLIIISVKDDGSQTLSHDWQEKLSDCGIRSLTREHLRYSYINIIWKKYEKLYVNLYEECSADSLSKMYSQGDFVNDFKFPVSVEVSSGGLYSGNCSSIKINGREYSRNLRGMNIAVYDVIDSKVEGVHRVDTFITMFEDTTVYRALPFEGEKYVF
;
A
#
# COMPACT_ATOMS: atom_id res chain seq x y z
N MET A 1 51.72 16.93 -2.59
CA MET A 1 51.65 15.53 -3.08
C MET A 1 52.21 15.49 -4.49
N SER A 2 53.19 14.64 -4.78
CA SER A 2 53.73 14.54 -6.14
C SER A 2 52.70 13.90 -7.06
N THR A 3 52.58 14.40 -8.28
CA THR A 3 51.72 13.87 -9.35
C THR A 3 51.96 12.39 -9.61
N ILE A 4 53.19 11.93 -9.36
CA ILE A 4 53.62 10.53 -9.47
C ILE A 4 52.88 9.62 -8.47
N GLY A 5 52.63 10.07 -7.24
CA GLY A 5 51.92 9.26 -6.23
C GLY A 5 50.44 9.05 -6.57
N LEU A 6 49.81 10.05 -7.19
CA LEU A 6 48.41 9.97 -7.62
C LEU A 6 48.24 9.00 -8.80
N GLN A 7 49.16 9.04 -9.77
CA GLN A 7 49.15 8.14 -10.93
C GLN A 7 49.39 6.68 -10.52
N ALA A 8 50.30 6.43 -9.58
CA ALA A 8 50.53 5.08 -9.05
C ALA A 8 49.29 4.52 -8.35
N SER A 9 48.60 5.35 -7.55
CA SER A 9 47.39 4.93 -6.83
C SER A 9 46.23 4.62 -7.78
N ALA A 10 46.05 5.41 -8.85
CA ALA A 10 45.04 5.17 -9.87
C ALA A 10 45.29 3.86 -10.65
N ALA A 11 46.54 3.55 -10.98
CA ALA A 11 46.90 2.32 -11.68
C ALA A 11 46.62 1.06 -10.83
N VAL A 12 46.88 1.12 -9.51
CA VAL A 12 46.58 0.01 -8.59
C VAL A 12 45.07 -0.23 -8.50
N LEU A 13 44.27 0.83 -8.33
CA LEU A 13 42.81 0.71 -8.28
C LEU A 13 42.23 0.14 -9.57
N PHE A 14 42.74 0.57 -10.73
CA PHE A 14 42.33 0.05 -12.03
C PHE A 14 42.68 -1.44 -12.19
N GLY A 15 43.87 -1.86 -11.73
CA GLY A 15 44.28 -3.26 -11.70
C GLY A 15 43.38 -4.13 -10.81
N CYS A 16 43.04 -3.64 -9.60
CA CYS A 16 42.10 -4.33 -8.71
C CYS A 16 40.71 -4.48 -9.36
N TRP A 17 40.24 -3.47 -10.07
CA TRP A 17 38.93 -3.49 -10.72
C TRP A 17 38.86 -4.52 -11.86
N ILE A 18 39.92 -4.64 -12.68
CA ILE A 18 40.01 -5.67 -13.73
C ILE A 18 39.99 -7.09 -13.13
N MET A 19 40.68 -7.32 -12.01
CA MET A 19 40.70 -8.63 -11.36
C MET A 19 39.33 -9.05 -10.84
N ILE A 20 38.53 -8.10 -10.32
CA ILE A 20 37.14 -8.36 -9.89
C ILE A 20 36.28 -8.77 -11.09
N LEU A 21 36.37 -8.04 -12.21
CA LEU A 21 35.62 -8.38 -13.44
C LEU A 21 35.99 -9.75 -13.99
N LEU A 22 37.26 -10.13 -13.95
CA LEU A 22 37.72 -11.45 -14.37
C LEU A 22 37.23 -12.58 -13.45
N ALA A 23 37.13 -12.33 -12.15
CA ALA A 23 36.58 -13.29 -11.19
C ALA A 23 35.07 -13.53 -11.42
N MET A 24 34.31 -12.47 -11.72
CA MET A 24 32.88 -12.57 -11.98
C MET A 24 32.57 -13.35 -13.27
N ARG A 25 33.46 -13.34 -14.26
CA ARG A 25 33.26 -14.03 -15.55
C ARG A 25 33.29 -15.57 -15.46
N LYS A 26 33.75 -16.14 -14.34
CA LYS A 26 33.84 -17.60 -14.14
C LYS A 26 32.61 -18.25 -13.52
N LEU A 27 31.60 -17.48 -13.11
CA LEU A 27 30.36 -18.04 -12.59
C LEU A 27 29.42 -18.33 -13.76
N LYS A 28 29.54 -19.54 -14.32
CA LYS A 28 28.59 -20.05 -15.31
C LYS A 28 27.42 -20.67 -14.53
N PRO A 29 26.19 -20.18 -14.66
CA PRO A 29 25.06 -20.78 -13.96
C PRO A 29 24.75 -22.15 -14.55
N GLU A 30 24.70 -23.17 -13.69
CA GLU A 30 24.11 -24.47 -14.02
C GLU A 30 22.61 -24.27 -14.25
N GLN A 31 22.13 -24.72 -15.41
CA GLN A 31 20.70 -24.62 -15.75
C GLN A 31 19.93 -25.70 -14.98
N PRO A 32 18.91 -25.34 -14.19
CA PRO A 32 18.03 -26.33 -13.60
C PRO A 32 17.12 -26.93 -14.67
N THR A 33 17.04 -28.26 -14.66
CA THR A 33 16.17 -29.06 -15.50
C THR A 33 14.73 -28.91 -15.00
N ASN A 34 13.89 -28.23 -15.78
CA ASN A 34 12.51 -27.94 -15.43
C ASN A 34 11.62 -29.18 -15.70
N GLN A 35 11.05 -29.77 -14.65
CA GLN A 35 9.90 -30.68 -14.72
C GLN A 35 8.70 -29.97 -14.06
N SER A 36 7.73 -29.56 -14.86
CA SER A 36 6.48 -28.97 -14.42
C SER A 36 5.54 -30.06 -13.87
N LYS A 37 5.18 -29.98 -12.60
CA LYS A 37 4.04 -30.68 -12.02
C LYS A 37 2.91 -29.69 -11.78
N GLU A 38 1.75 -30.02 -12.33
CA GLU A 38 0.45 -29.39 -12.10
C GLU A 38 0.06 -29.61 -10.63
N VAL A 39 -0.24 -28.53 -9.90
CA VAL A 39 -0.66 -28.56 -8.49
C VAL A 39 -2.10 -28.07 -8.42
N GLU A 40 -3.00 -28.96 -8.03
CA GLU A 40 -4.40 -28.65 -7.69
C GLU A 40 -4.45 -27.86 -6.36
N ALA A 41 -5.28 -26.82 -6.33
CA ALA A 41 -5.41 -25.91 -5.20
C ALA A 41 -6.20 -26.56 -4.04
N PRO A 42 -5.74 -26.44 -2.77
CA PRO A 42 -6.54 -26.85 -1.61
C PRO A 42 -7.58 -25.79 -1.26
N ILE A 43 -8.79 -26.27 -0.99
CA ILE A 43 -9.95 -25.52 -0.53
C ILE A 43 -10.01 -25.56 1.01
N ASP A 44 -10.29 -24.38 1.58
CA ASP A 44 -10.75 -24.09 2.94
C ASP A 44 -9.86 -24.50 4.13
N GLU A 45 -8.88 -23.65 4.46
CA GLU A 45 -8.37 -23.52 5.83
C GLU A 45 -9.15 -22.43 6.61
N PRO A 46 -9.45 -22.65 7.90
CA PRO A 46 -10.22 -21.73 8.73
C PRO A 46 -9.47 -20.41 8.95
N LEU A 47 -10.18 -19.28 8.80
CA LEU A 47 -9.68 -17.93 9.09
C LEU A 47 -8.99 -17.88 10.46
N GLU A 48 -7.73 -17.41 10.48
CA GLU A 48 -6.93 -17.22 11.68
C GLU A 48 -7.61 -16.29 12.71
N SER A 49 -7.28 -16.51 13.98
CA SER A 49 -7.85 -15.87 15.18
C SER A 49 -7.77 -14.35 15.19
N SER A 50 -8.78 -13.69 15.77
CA SER A 50 -8.96 -12.23 15.88
C SER A 50 -7.76 -11.45 16.44
N GLU A 51 -6.90 -12.07 17.25
CA GLU A 51 -5.68 -11.43 17.80
C GLU A 51 -4.66 -11.03 16.72
N GLN A 52 -4.62 -11.74 15.59
CA GLN A 52 -3.69 -11.41 14.51
C GLN A 52 -4.15 -10.22 13.66
N ILE A 53 -5.45 -9.94 13.66
CA ILE A 53 -6.04 -8.76 13.02
C ILE A 53 -5.62 -7.53 13.82
N GLU A 54 -5.67 -7.54 15.15
CA GLU A 54 -5.37 -6.35 15.98
C GLU A 54 -3.93 -5.84 15.81
N ALA A 55 -2.93 -6.72 15.66
CA ALA A 55 -1.54 -6.30 15.42
C ALA A 55 -1.34 -5.56 14.07
N VAL A 56 -2.24 -5.79 13.10
CA VAL A 56 -2.16 -5.23 11.74
C VAL A 56 -2.84 -3.86 11.63
N PHE A 57 -3.81 -3.55 12.50
CA PHE A 57 -4.58 -2.30 12.41
C PHE A 57 -3.92 -1.09 13.11
N GLY A 58 -2.77 -1.27 13.76
CA GLY A 58 -2.17 -0.23 14.59
C GLY A 58 -3.08 0.15 15.76
N GLN A 59 -2.79 1.26 16.46
CA GLN A 59 -3.75 1.81 17.42
C GLN A 59 -4.92 2.42 16.65
N PRO A 60 -6.12 1.79 16.68
CA PRO A 60 -7.29 2.38 16.04
C PRO A 60 -7.50 3.77 16.65
N PHE A 61 -7.87 4.75 15.82
CA PHE A 61 -8.07 6.16 16.20
C PHE A 61 -6.84 7.03 16.49
N ALA A 62 -5.61 6.51 16.47
CA ALA A 62 -4.41 7.32 16.78
C ALA A 62 -4.27 8.59 15.91
N ARG A 63 -4.78 8.57 14.68
CA ARG A 63 -4.78 9.75 13.78
C ARG A 63 -5.76 10.83 14.20
N TRP A 64 -6.93 10.44 14.69
CA TRP A 64 -7.89 11.38 15.26
C TRP A 64 -7.33 12.04 16.52
N GLU A 65 -6.68 11.26 17.39
CA GLU A 65 -6.01 11.79 18.58
C GLU A 65 -4.86 12.75 18.22
N HIS A 66 -4.03 12.39 17.24
CA HIS A 66 -2.97 13.24 16.71
C HIS A 66 -3.52 14.55 16.12
N LEU A 67 -4.60 14.47 15.34
CA LEU A 67 -5.26 15.64 14.78
C LEU A 67 -5.71 16.62 15.88
N TRP A 68 -6.29 16.10 16.96
CA TRP A 68 -6.71 16.94 18.08
C TRP A 68 -5.56 17.49 18.90
N ALA A 69 -4.44 16.76 19.01
CA ALA A 69 -3.26 17.22 19.72
C ALA A 69 -2.61 18.44 19.05
N LYS A 70 -2.72 18.58 17.73
CA LYS A 70 -2.23 19.75 16.99
C LYS A 70 -3.04 21.02 17.29
N GLY A 71 -4.32 20.89 17.62
CA GLY A 71 -5.21 22.04 17.94
C GLY A 71 -5.48 22.99 16.77
N GLU A 72 -5.14 22.60 15.55
CA GLU A 72 -5.23 23.44 14.34
C GLU A 72 -6.62 23.42 13.69
N GLU A 73 -7.49 22.47 14.09
CA GLU A 73 -8.74 22.20 13.40
C GLU A 73 -9.92 22.01 14.36
N GLN A 74 -11.00 22.75 14.14
CA GLN A 74 -12.28 22.50 14.80
C GLN A 74 -12.97 21.32 14.13
N VAL A 75 -12.94 20.16 14.80
CA VAL A 75 -13.71 18.99 14.42
C VAL A 75 -15.10 19.11 15.06
N GLY A 76 -16.13 19.34 14.25
CA GLY A 76 -17.51 19.52 14.73
C GLY A 76 -18.32 18.22 14.68
N THR A 77 -18.36 17.61 13.49
CA THR A 77 -19.16 16.41 13.22
C THR A 77 -18.29 15.33 12.60
N ILE A 78 -18.31 14.12 13.16
CA ILE A 78 -17.62 12.95 12.63
C ILE A 78 -18.67 11.93 12.17
N ILE A 79 -18.49 11.37 10.97
CA ILE A 79 -19.30 10.22 10.53
C ILE A 79 -18.66 8.94 11.02
N GLU A 80 -19.45 8.11 11.68
CA GLU A 80 -19.01 6.83 12.20
C GLU A 80 -18.57 5.89 11.07
N ASN A 81 -17.34 5.38 11.16
CA ASN A 81 -16.89 4.32 10.27
C ASN A 81 -17.45 2.98 10.72
N PRO A 82 -18.15 2.22 9.84
CA PRO A 82 -18.70 0.92 10.20
C PRO A 82 -17.67 -0.07 10.74
N LEU A 83 -16.39 0.08 10.38
CA LEU A 83 -15.30 -0.79 10.83
C LEU A 83 -14.92 -0.59 12.30
N TRP A 84 -15.27 0.55 12.90
CA TRP A 84 -14.96 0.83 14.31
C TRP A 84 -15.64 -0.16 15.27
N ASN A 85 -16.78 -0.74 14.87
CA ASN A 85 -17.47 -1.78 15.63
C ASN A 85 -16.69 -3.10 15.75
N LYS A 86 -15.61 -3.27 14.98
CA LYS A 86 -14.69 -4.41 15.11
C LYS A 86 -13.72 -4.26 16.28
N VAL A 87 -13.59 -3.06 16.85
CA VAL A 87 -12.72 -2.74 17.99
C VAL A 87 -13.51 -1.99 19.08
N PRO A 88 -14.55 -2.64 19.67
CA PRO A 88 -15.56 -1.97 20.48
C PRO A 88 -15.02 -1.26 21.72
N GLU A 89 -13.95 -1.79 22.35
CA GLU A 89 -13.32 -1.17 23.50
C GLU A 89 -12.64 0.16 23.13
N ALA A 90 -11.78 0.14 22.10
CA ALA A 90 -11.12 1.35 21.60
C ALA A 90 -12.14 2.37 21.08
N TYR A 91 -13.19 1.92 20.40
CA TYR A 91 -14.26 2.80 19.91
C TYR A 91 -15.03 3.45 21.07
N SER A 92 -15.30 2.72 22.15
CA SER A 92 -15.95 3.28 23.34
C SER A 92 -15.12 4.37 24.00
N GLN A 93 -13.79 4.17 24.09
CA GLN A 93 -12.85 5.18 24.59
C GLN A 93 -12.81 6.42 23.69
N PHE A 94 -12.73 6.20 22.37
CA PHE A 94 -12.76 7.26 21.36
C PHE A 94 -14.04 8.10 21.44
N ARG A 95 -15.21 7.44 21.57
CA ARG A 95 -16.50 8.10 21.71
C ARG A 95 -16.59 8.96 22.98
N ALA A 96 -16.12 8.43 24.11
CA ALA A 96 -16.07 9.20 25.35
C ALA A 96 -15.17 10.45 25.23
N LEU A 97 -14.08 10.37 24.46
CA LEU A 97 -13.20 11.49 24.17
C LEU A 97 -13.87 12.53 23.25
N CYS A 98 -14.64 12.09 22.24
CA CYS A 98 -15.47 12.97 21.43
C CYS A 98 -16.51 13.72 22.27
N ASP A 99 -17.21 13.01 23.17
CA ASP A 99 -18.21 13.61 24.06
C ASP A 99 -17.60 14.71 24.94
N GLN A 100 -16.42 14.47 25.52
CA GLN A 100 -15.69 15.47 26.32
C GLN A 100 -15.30 16.73 25.52
N LYS A 101 -15.08 16.58 24.22
CA LYS A 101 -14.73 17.67 23.30
C LYS A 101 -15.94 18.30 22.62
N ASN A 102 -17.16 17.86 22.95
CA ASN A 102 -18.41 18.25 22.28
C ASN A 102 -18.40 17.97 20.77
N ILE A 103 -17.77 16.87 20.35
CA ILE A 103 -17.74 16.43 18.95
C ILE A 103 -18.94 15.50 18.72
N CYS A 104 -19.77 15.82 17.73
CA CYS A 104 -20.92 15.00 17.38
C CYS A 104 -20.48 13.82 16.52
N ILE A 105 -20.65 12.59 17.00
CA ILE A 105 -20.53 11.38 16.16
C ILE A 105 -21.92 11.04 15.63
N VAL A 106 -22.06 11.00 14.31
CA VAL A 106 -23.29 10.60 13.66
C VAL A 106 -23.11 9.21 13.07
N ASP A 107 -24.12 8.36 13.26
CA ASP A 107 -24.19 7.09 12.57
C ASP A 107 -24.18 7.31 11.04
N GLY A 108 -23.86 6.26 10.28
CA GLY A 108 -23.75 6.34 8.82
C GLY A 108 -25.03 6.78 8.08
N ASN A 109 -26.14 7.09 8.77
CA ASN A 109 -27.34 7.65 8.17
C ASN A 109 -27.22 9.16 7.98
N LEU A 110 -26.57 9.54 6.88
CA LEU A 110 -26.28 10.94 6.54
C LEU A 110 -27.52 11.80 6.26
N SER A 111 -28.70 11.20 6.04
CA SER A 111 -29.91 11.92 5.62
C SER A 111 -30.28 13.09 6.54
N ASN A 112 -30.12 12.93 7.85
CA ASN A 112 -30.44 13.96 8.84
C ASN A 112 -29.33 15.01 8.99
N VAL A 113 -28.07 14.60 8.80
CA VAL A 113 -26.89 15.46 8.99
C VAL A 113 -26.81 16.50 7.88
N LEU A 114 -27.16 16.11 6.66
CA LEU A 114 -26.95 16.94 5.48
C LEU A 114 -27.90 18.15 5.39
N CYS A 115 -29.00 18.16 6.15
CA CYS A 115 -29.97 19.26 6.13
C CYS A 115 -29.36 20.60 6.57
N GLU A 116 -28.37 20.57 7.47
CA GLU A 116 -27.74 21.78 8.01
C GLU A 116 -26.43 22.15 7.29
N HIS A 117 -26.05 21.38 6.27
CA HIS A 117 -24.77 21.52 5.56
C HIS A 117 -23.55 21.69 6.51
N PRO A 118 -23.36 20.81 7.52
CA PRO A 118 -22.27 20.97 8.47
C PRO A 118 -20.91 20.68 7.83
N VAL A 119 -19.82 21.13 8.46
CA VAL A 119 -18.48 20.58 8.18
C VAL A 119 -18.43 19.15 8.72
N ILE A 120 -18.05 18.20 7.86
CA ILE A 120 -18.05 16.77 8.18
C ILE A 120 -16.63 16.23 8.13
N HIS A 121 -16.23 15.49 9.15
CA HIS A 121 -15.00 14.72 9.18
C HIS A 121 -15.31 13.22 9.10
N PHE A 122 -14.47 12.46 8.39
CA PHE A 122 -14.66 11.02 8.22
C PHE A 122 -13.36 10.32 7.82
N ASP A 123 -13.26 9.01 8.09
CA ASP A 123 -12.14 8.16 7.66
C ASP A 123 -12.58 6.94 6.83
N ASP A 124 -13.87 6.85 6.45
CA ASP A 124 -14.36 5.89 5.46
C ASP A 124 -14.36 6.52 4.06
N CYS A 125 -13.38 6.18 3.23
CA CYS A 125 -13.28 6.71 1.87
C CYS A 125 -14.51 6.40 1.01
N ASN A 126 -15.31 5.37 1.32
CA ASN A 126 -16.53 5.08 0.55
C ASN A 126 -17.59 6.19 0.65
N LEU A 127 -17.51 7.05 1.66
CA LEU A 127 -18.39 8.22 1.78
C LEU A 127 -18.08 9.31 0.75
N MET A 128 -16.90 9.28 0.11
CA MET A 128 -16.48 10.36 -0.80
C MET A 128 -17.43 10.53 -1.97
N SER A 129 -17.82 9.43 -2.63
CA SER A 129 -18.76 9.47 -3.76
C SER A 129 -20.10 10.08 -3.38
N TYR A 130 -20.64 9.67 -2.23
CA TYR A 130 -21.90 10.18 -1.74
C TYR A 130 -21.81 11.68 -1.38
N LEU A 131 -20.76 12.10 -0.67
CA LEU A 131 -20.58 13.51 -0.28
C LEU A 131 -20.37 14.42 -1.49
N TRP A 132 -19.69 13.96 -2.55
CA TRP A 132 -19.60 14.70 -3.81
C TRP A 132 -20.96 14.92 -4.47
N GLU A 133 -21.82 13.89 -4.52
CA GLU A 133 -23.19 14.01 -5.02
C GLU A 133 -24.03 15.01 -4.21
N GLN A 134 -23.74 15.12 -2.92
CA GLN A 134 -24.36 16.09 -2.01
C GLN A 134 -23.71 17.48 -2.05
N SER A 135 -22.88 17.76 -3.06
CA SER A 135 -22.21 19.05 -3.23
C SER A 135 -21.29 19.41 -2.05
N TYR A 136 -20.46 18.47 -1.63
CA TYR A 136 -19.33 18.74 -0.74
C TYR A 136 -18.01 18.73 -1.52
N SER A 137 -17.09 19.59 -1.10
CA SER A 137 -15.67 19.52 -1.45
C SER A 137 -14.92 18.73 -0.37
N ILE A 138 -14.10 17.76 -0.78
CA ILE A 138 -13.40 16.87 0.14
C ILE A 138 -11.92 17.23 0.17
N HIS A 139 -11.39 17.41 1.37
CA HIS A 139 -10.03 17.83 1.65
C HIS A 139 -9.34 16.77 2.49
N LEU A 140 -8.09 16.46 2.17
CA LEU A 140 -7.22 15.63 3.01
C LEU A 140 -6.90 16.39 4.29
N VAL A 141 -7.10 15.76 5.45
CA VAL A 141 -6.71 16.32 6.75
C VAL A 141 -5.42 15.67 7.23
N GLU A 142 -5.42 14.34 7.35
CA GLU A 142 -4.28 13.57 7.85
C GLU A 142 -4.26 12.21 7.15
N GLY A 143 -3.17 11.87 6.48
CA GLY A 143 -3.08 10.60 5.76
C GLY A 143 -1.76 10.42 5.03
N LYS A 144 -1.46 9.18 4.65
CA LYS A 144 -0.35 8.88 3.75
C LYS A 144 -0.89 8.51 2.38
N SER A 145 -0.30 9.11 1.36
CA SER A 145 -0.55 8.71 -0.02
C SER A 145 0.14 7.39 -0.32
N LEU A 146 -0.26 6.70 -1.40
CA LEU A 146 0.44 5.52 -1.90
C LEU A 146 1.94 5.79 -2.08
N LEU A 147 2.30 6.94 -2.67
CA LEU A 147 3.70 7.32 -2.85
C LEU A 147 4.42 7.46 -1.51
N ASN A 148 3.80 8.12 -0.52
CA ASN A 148 4.40 8.27 0.81
C ASN A 148 4.65 6.90 1.45
N LEU A 149 3.72 5.94 1.31
CA LEU A 149 3.91 4.59 1.83
C LEU A 149 5.15 3.90 1.22
N LEU A 150 5.35 4.04 -0.09
CA LEU A 150 6.53 3.48 -0.78
C LEU A 150 7.82 4.21 -0.39
N GLU A 151 7.76 5.54 -0.26
CA GLU A 151 8.90 6.39 0.11
C GLU A 151 9.30 6.25 1.58
N GLU A 152 8.37 5.96 2.48
CA GLU A 152 8.63 5.77 3.91
C GLU A 152 9.08 4.36 4.28
N ALA A 153 8.89 3.37 3.40
CA ALA A 153 9.44 2.02 3.59
C ALA A 153 10.95 2.08 3.88
N SER A 154 11.44 1.26 4.80
CA SER A 154 12.85 1.29 5.18
C SER A 154 13.76 0.93 3.99
N PRO A 155 15.00 1.46 3.94
CA PRO A 155 15.99 0.96 3.00
C PRO A 155 16.20 -0.54 3.18
N PHE A 156 16.46 -1.23 2.07
CA PHE A 156 16.55 -2.68 1.95
C PHE A 156 15.22 -3.44 2.13
N SER A 157 14.06 -2.77 2.12
CA SER A 157 12.76 -3.45 2.21
C SER A 157 12.32 -4.10 0.89
N LEU A 158 11.57 -5.18 1.00
CA LEU A 158 10.78 -5.78 -0.09
C LEU A 158 9.34 -5.26 0.01
N ILE A 159 8.87 -4.59 -1.04
CA ILE A 159 7.50 -4.09 -1.15
C ILE A 159 6.75 -5.01 -2.10
N ILE A 160 5.67 -5.61 -1.63
CA ILE A 160 4.86 -6.57 -2.39
C ILE A 160 3.46 -5.98 -2.54
N ILE A 161 2.99 -5.89 -3.78
CA ILE A 161 1.69 -5.32 -4.14
C ILE A 161 0.86 -6.37 -4.85
N SER A 162 -0.40 -6.51 -4.43
CA SER A 162 -1.42 -7.30 -5.10
C SER A 162 -2.72 -6.50 -5.19
N VAL A 163 -3.29 -6.42 -6.39
CA VAL A 163 -4.57 -5.74 -6.63
C VAL A 163 -5.74 -6.71 -6.47
N LYS A 164 -6.84 -6.21 -5.89
CA LYS A 164 -8.16 -6.85 -5.94
C LYS A 164 -9.18 -5.87 -6.52
N ASP A 165 -10.06 -6.39 -7.37
CA ASP A 165 -11.07 -5.64 -8.10
C ASP A 165 -10.45 -4.59 -9.03
N ASP A 166 -9.98 -3.44 -8.53
CA ASP A 166 -9.44 -2.35 -9.34
C ASP A 166 -8.21 -1.67 -8.70
N GLY A 167 -7.14 -1.56 -9.50
CA GLY A 167 -5.88 -0.93 -9.13
C GLY A 167 -5.61 0.44 -9.77
N SER A 168 -6.48 0.92 -10.66
CA SER A 168 -6.07 1.86 -11.72
C SER A 168 -6.95 3.09 -11.90
N GLN A 169 -8.20 3.08 -11.42
CA GLN A 169 -9.17 4.14 -11.71
C GLN A 169 -8.69 5.54 -11.29
N THR A 170 -8.04 5.67 -10.13
CA THR A 170 -7.51 6.97 -9.64
C THR A 170 -6.08 7.28 -10.07
N LEU A 171 -5.43 6.41 -10.87
CA LEU A 171 -4.09 6.63 -11.39
C LEU A 171 -4.10 7.64 -12.55
N SER A 172 -4.14 8.94 -12.22
CA SER A 172 -3.90 10.01 -13.21
C SER A 172 -2.49 9.92 -13.80
N HIS A 173 -2.23 10.65 -14.89
CA HIS A 173 -0.89 10.74 -15.49
C HIS A 173 0.17 11.16 -14.47
N ASP A 174 -0.12 12.20 -13.67
CA ASP A 174 0.78 12.68 -12.62
C ASP A 174 1.09 11.62 -11.56
N TRP A 175 0.12 10.76 -11.22
CA TRP A 175 0.34 9.64 -10.32
C TRP A 175 1.17 8.54 -10.97
N GLN A 176 0.89 8.20 -12.23
CA GLN A 176 1.66 7.20 -12.97
C GLN A 176 3.14 7.59 -13.08
N GLU A 177 3.44 8.86 -13.37
CA GLU A 177 4.81 9.36 -13.43
C GLU A 177 5.53 9.16 -12.08
N LYS A 178 4.91 9.62 -10.98
CA LYS A 178 5.48 9.49 -9.62
C LYS A 178 5.68 8.02 -9.19
N LEU A 179 4.74 7.14 -9.52
CA LEU A 179 4.79 5.75 -9.12
C LEU A 179 5.74 4.92 -10.00
N SER A 180 5.96 5.32 -11.24
CA SER A 180 6.97 4.73 -12.14
C SER A 180 8.39 4.83 -11.58
N ASP A 181 8.71 5.95 -10.93
CA ASP A 181 9.97 6.16 -10.22
C ASP A 181 10.15 5.19 -9.03
N CYS A 182 9.02 4.76 -8.44
CA CYS A 182 9.00 3.76 -7.36
C CYS A 182 8.88 2.31 -7.87
N GLY A 183 8.84 2.09 -9.18
CA GLY A 183 8.82 0.76 -9.79
C GLY A 183 7.46 0.22 -10.23
N ILE A 184 6.37 1.00 -10.10
CA ILE A 184 5.02 0.67 -10.62
C ILE A 184 4.89 1.29 -12.02
N ARG A 185 5.07 0.50 -13.08
CA ARG A 185 5.23 1.01 -14.45
C ARG A 185 4.18 0.47 -15.42
N SER A 186 3.76 -0.78 -15.27
CA SER A 186 2.84 -1.40 -16.23
C SER A 186 1.37 -1.11 -15.93
N LEU A 187 1.04 -0.77 -14.68
CA LEU A 187 -0.32 -0.42 -14.29
C LEU A 187 -0.63 1.04 -14.64
N THR A 188 -1.58 1.20 -15.55
CA THR A 188 -2.10 2.50 -15.99
C THR A 188 -3.62 2.51 -15.90
N ARG A 189 -4.24 3.70 -16.02
CA ARG A 189 -5.69 3.87 -16.02
C ARG A 189 -6.44 3.08 -17.10
N GLU A 190 -5.75 2.62 -18.14
CA GLU A 190 -6.35 1.78 -19.20
C GLU A 190 -6.66 0.35 -18.72
N HIS A 191 -6.02 -0.07 -17.63
CA HIS A 191 -6.14 -1.41 -17.06
C HIS A 191 -7.24 -1.44 -15.98
N LEU A 192 -8.42 -0.94 -16.34
CA LEU A 192 -9.57 -0.94 -15.43
C LEU A 192 -9.93 -2.38 -15.07
N ARG A 193 -9.95 -2.67 -13.77
CA ARG A 193 -10.28 -3.97 -13.17
C ARG A 193 -9.36 -5.14 -13.52
N TYR A 194 -8.12 -4.85 -13.92
CA TYR A 194 -7.12 -5.88 -14.21
C TYR A 194 -6.50 -6.42 -12.91
N SER A 195 -6.04 -7.66 -12.96
CA SER A 195 -5.15 -8.22 -11.95
C SER A 195 -3.77 -7.56 -12.09
N TYR A 196 -3.11 -7.32 -10.97
CA TYR A 196 -1.79 -6.72 -10.94
C TYR A 196 -0.98 -7.23 -9.75
N ILE A 197 0.26 -7.64 -10.04
CA ILE A 197 1.27 -7.99 -9.04
C ILE A 197 2.51 -7.16 -9.30
N ASN A 198 3.09 -6.60 -8.23
CA ASN A 198 4.43 -6.02 -8.28
C ASN A 198 5.24 -6.40 -7.04
N ILE A 199 6.50 -6.79 -7.24
CA ILE A 199 7.45 -7.10 -6.19
C ILE A 199 8.67 -6.22 -6.42
N ILE A 200 8.88 -5.29 -5.50
CA ILE A 200 9.89 -4.22 -5.59
C ILE A 200 10.88 -4.40 -4.45
N TRP A 201 12.17 -4.32 -4.75
CA TRP A 201 13.21 -4.18 -3.74
C TRP A 201 13.65 -2.72 -3.65
N LYS A 202 13.37 -2.09 -2.51
CA LYS A 202 13.87 -0.76 -2.18
C LYS A 202 15.29 -0.89 -1.65
N LYS A 203 16.28 -0.81 -2.52
CA LYS A 203 17.69 -1.05 -2.15
C LYS A 203 18.26 0.07 -1.28
N TYR A 204 17.90 1.31 -1.56
CA TYR A 204 18.27 2.51 -0.81
C TYR A 204 17.08 3.48 -0.82
N GLU A 205 17.20 4.61 -0.11
CA GLU A 205 16.13 5.60 0.08
C GLU A 205 15.35 5.98 -1.19
N LYS A 206 16.02 6.08 -2.34
CA LYS A 206 15.41 6.46 -3.63
C LYS A 206 15.77 5.52 -4.78
N LEU A 207 16.17 4.28 -4.47
CA LEU A 207 16.53 3.29 -5.49
C LEU A 207 15.62 2.07 -5.39
N TYR A 208 14.71 1.96 -6.35
CA TYR A 208 13.75 0.88 -6.47
C TYR A 208 14.16 -0.06 -7.60
N VAL A 209 14.26 -1.34 -7.29
CA VAL A 209 14.55 -2.41 -8.26
C VAL A 209 13.29 -3.25 -8.39
N ASN A 210 12.68 -3.21 -9.56
CA ASN A 210 11.55 -4.07 -9.89
C ASN A 210 12.06 -5.50 -10.08
N LEU A 211 11.60 -6.42 -9.23
CA LEU A 211 11.95 -7.84 -9.29
C LEU A 211 10.92 -8.62 -10.13
N TYR A 212 9.66 -8.21 -10.07
CA TYR A 212 8.59 -8.78 -10.87
C TYR A 212 7.45 -7.80 -10.96
N GLU A 213 6.90 -7.63 -12.16
CA GLU A 213 5.69 -6.83 -12.39
C GLU A 213 4.89 -7.44 -13.53
N GLU A 214 3.61 -7.69 -13.29
CA GLU A 214 2.69 -8.21 -14.29
C GLU A 214 1.30 -7.60 -14.11
N CYS A 215 0.66 -7.26 -15.22
CA CYS A 215 -0.69 -6.70 -15.31
C CYS A 215 -1.46 -7.50 -16.36
N SER A 216 -2.62 -8.04 -16.01
CA SER A 216 -3.39 -8.90 -16.91
C SER A 216 -4.89 -8.84 -16.62
N ALA A 217 -5.70 -9.11 -17.65
CA ALA A 217 -7.13 -9.32 -17.46
C ALA A 217 -7.43 -10.64 -16.71
N ASP A 218 -6.53 -11.61 -16.78
CA ASP A 218 -6.63 -12.91 -16.13
C ASP A 218 -6.11 -12.88 -14.69
N SER A 219 -6.35 -13.94 -13.92
CA SER A 219 -5.80 -14.07 -12.56
C SER A 219 -4.29 -14.26 -12.61
N LEU A 220 -3.56 -13.61 -11.71
CA LEU A 220 -2.11 -13.70 -11.61
C LEU A 220 -1.70 -14.45 -10.33
N SER A 221 -0.61 -15.22 -10.43
CA SER A 221 0.04 -15.85 -9.28
C SER A 221 1.55 -15.89 -9.47
N LYS A 222 2.29 -15.55 -8.41
CA LYS A 222 3.75 -15.56 -8.40
C LYS A 222 4.27 -16.10 -7.09
N MET A 223 5.26 -16.99 -7.18
CA MET A 223 5.95 -17.56 -6.02
C MET A 223 7.47 -17.44 -6.18
N TYR A 224 8.14 -17.08 -5.09
CA TYR A 224 9.58 -17.16 -4.91
C TYR A 224 9.87 -17.93 -3.61
N SER A 225 10.72 -18.93 -3.69
CA SER A 225 11.22 -19.65 -2.52
C SER A 225 12.33 -18.86 -1.84
N GLN A 226 12.53 -19.10 -0.54
CA GLN A 226 13.69 -18.56 0.17
C GLN A 226 14.98 -19.02 -0.54
N GLY A 227 15.82 -18.06 -0.89
CA GLY A 227 17.09 -18.30 -1.58
C GLY A 227 17.03 -18.21 -3.11
N ASP A 228 15.85 -18.03 -3.70
CA ASP A 228 15.71 -17.73 -5.13
C ASP A 228 16.40 -16.41 -5.50
N PHE A 229 16.81 -16.29 -6.76
CA PHE A 229 17.53 -15.13 -7.27
C PHE A 229 16.79 -14.45 -8.43
N VAL A 230 16.71 -13.12 -8.36
CA VAL A 230 16.22 -12.26 -9.44
C VAL A 230 17.06 -10.99 -9.48
N ASN A 231 17.66 -10.64 -10.62
CA ASN A 231 18.45 -9.40 -10.79
C ASN A 231 19.46 -9.16 -9.65
N ASP A 232 20.24 -10.20 -9.30
CA ASP A 232 21.21 -10.23 -8.19
C ASP A 232 20.62 -10.08 -6.78
N PHE A 233 19.31 -9.96 -6.63
CA PHE A 233 18.62 -10.03 -5.35
C PHE A 233 18.37 -11.49 -4.98
N LYS A 234 18.77 -11.88 -3.76
CA LYS A 234 18.46 -13.17 -3.17
C LYS A 234 17.29 -13.01 -2.21
N PHE A 235 16.19 -13.73 -2.44
CA PHE A 235 15.03 -13.68 -1.55
C PHE A 235 15.39 -14.21 -0.16
N PRO A 236 15.25 -13.42 0.92
CA PRO A 236 15.58 -13.85 2.27
C PRO A 236 14.47 -14.71 2.91
N VAL A 237 13.28 -14.71 2.32
CA VAL A 237 12.05 -15.37 2.77
C VAL A 237 11.30 -15.94 1.57
N SER A 238 10.38 -16.89 1.80
CA SER A 238 9.44 -17.27 0.73
C SER A 238 8.35 -16.20 0.57
N VAL A 239 7.95 -15.97 -0.67
CA VAL A 239 6.93 -14.99 -1.05
C VAL A 239 5.97 -15.66 -2.02
N GLU A 240 4.67 -15.65 -1.70
CA GLU A 240 3.60 -16.08 -2.58
C GLU A 240 2.61 -14.93 -2.74
N VAL A 241 2.26 -14.60 -3.97
CA VAL A 241 1.38 -13.47 -4.27
C VAL A 241 0.36 -13.91 -5.31
N SER A 242 -0.91 -13.64 -5.06
CA SER A 242 -1.96 -13.79 -6.07
C SER A 242 -2.78 -12.52 -6.18
N SER A 243 -3.23 -12.22 -7.40
CA SER A 243 -4.10 -11.08 -7.70
C SER A 243 -5.18 -11.51 -8.68
N GLY A 244 -6.41 -11.11 -8.38
CA GLY A 244 -7.57 -11.27 -9.24
C GLY A 244 -8.31 -9.94 -9.35
N GLY A 245 -8.33 -9.38 -10.56
CA GLY A 245 -9.23 -8.29 -10.92
C GLY A 245 -10.70 -8.69 -10.78
N LEU A 246 -11.63 -7.76 -11.00
CA LEU A 246 -13.05 -8.00 -10.75
C LEU A 246 -13.58 -9.25 -11.47
N TYR A 247 -13.15 -9.45 -12.71
CA TYR A 247 -13.63 -10.52 -13.58
C TYR A 247 -12.76 -11.79 -13.55
N SER A 248 -11.68 -11.79 -12.76
CA SER A 248 -10.66 -12.85 -12.74
C SER A 248 -10.39 -13.37 -11.33
N GLY A 249 -11.43 -13.44 -10.51
CA GLY A 249 -11.40 -14.05 -9.18
C GLY A 249 -11.62 -13.07 -8.04
N ASN A 250 -11.46 -11.76 -8.27
CA ASN A 250 -11.71 -10.70 -7.30
C ASN A 250 -11.05 -10.99 -5.93
N CYS A 251 -9.76 -11.30 -5.96
CA CYS A 251 -9.01 -11.76 -4.80
C CYS A 251 -7.64 -11.07 -4.71
N SER A 252 -7.10 -10.98 -3.51
CA SER A 252 -5.72 -10.59 -3.27
C SER A 252 -5.17 -11.44 -2.12
N SER A 253 -3.97 -11.99 -2.30
CA SER A 253 -3.21 -12.71 -1.28
C SER A 253 -1.75 -12.32 -1.40
N ILE A 254 -1.11 -12.06 -0.26
CA ILE A 254 0.32 -11.79 -0.12
C ILE A 254 0.80 -12.60 1.08
N LYS A 255 1.45 -13.73 0.83
CA LYS A 255 2.02 -14.56 1.89
C LYS A 255 3.53 -14.42 1.95
N ILE A 256 4.05 -14.24 3.16
CA ILE A 256 5.50 -14.17 3.44
C ILE A 256 5.81 -15.25 4.47
N ASN A 257 6.69 -16.20 4.13
CA ASN A 257 6.91 -17.43 4.90
C ASN A 257 5.61 -18.19 5.22
N GLY A 258 4.69 -18.23 4.25
CA GLY A 258 3.39 -18.90 4.36
C GLY A 258 2.31 -18.14 5.14
N ARG A 259 2.65 -17.04 5.83
CA ARG A 259 1.67 -16.22 6.58
C ARG A 259 1.05 -15.14 5.70
N GLU A 260 -0.28 -15.00 5.74
CA GLU A 260 -1.05 -14.02 4.96
C GLU A 260 -0.90 -12.60 5.52
N TYR A 261 -0.71 -11.63 4.62
CA TYR A 261 -0.59 -10.20 4.92
C TYR A 261 -1.47 -9.33 4.02
N SER A 262 -2.18 -9.88 3.04
CA SER A 262 -3.20 -9.13 2.31
C SER A 262 -4.48 -9.03 3.13
N ARG A 263 -5.09 -7.84 3.15
CA ARG A 263 -6.43 -7.64 3.73
C ARG A 263 -7.53 -8.15 2.79
N ASN A 264 -7.18 -8.51 1.56
CA ASN A 264 -8.11 -8.99 0.53
C ASN A 264 -9.31 -8.04 0.34
N LEU A 265 -9.04 -6.74 0.30
CA LEU A 265 -10.02 -5.68 0.06
C LEU A 265 -9.79 -5.03 -1.31
N ARG A 266 -10.80 -4.37 -1.89
CA ARG A 266 -10.68 -3.65 -3.17
C ARG A 266 -9.52 -2.66 -3.12
N GLY A 267 -8.79 -2.53 -4.23
CA GLY A 267 -7.66 -1.63 -4.37
C GLY A 267 -6.32 -2.36 -4.39
N MET A 268 -5.26 -1.61 -4.12
CA MET A 268 -3.92 -2.13 -3.90
C MET A 268 -3.77 -2.59 -2.45
N ASN A 269 -3.47 -3.88 -2.26
CA ASN A 269 -3.06 -4.45 -0.98
C ASN A 269 -1.53 -4.54 -1.00
N ILE A 270 -0.89 -4.10 0.08
CA ILE A 270 0.56 -3.88 0.11
C ILE A 270 1.13 -4.48 1.39
N ALA A 271 2.18 -5.27 1.27
CA ALA A 271 3.00 -5.72 2.39
C ALA A 271 4.43 -5.23 2.22
N VAL A 272 5.03 -4.72 3.29
CA VAL A 272 6.41 -4.24 3.31
C VAL A 272 7.21 -5.06 4.31
N TYR A 273 8.23 -5.76 3.82
CA TYR A 273 9.11 -6.61 4.60
C TYR A 273 10.50 -5.99 4.70
N ASP A 274 10.91 -5.66 5.91
CA ASP A 274 12.26 -5.21 6.21
C ASP A 274 13.20 -6.42 6.19
N VAL A 275 14.14 -6.43 5.22
CA VAL A 275 15.10 -7.51 5.05
C VAL A 275 16.18 -7.52 6.14
N ILE A 276 16.52 -6.35 6.70
CA ILE A 276 17.55 -6.23 7.73
C ILE A 276 17.02 -6.79 9.06
N ASP A 277 15.85 -6.32 9.47
CA ASP A 277 15.21 -6.75 10.72
C ASP A 277 14.47 -8.09 10.57
N SER A 278 14.33 -8.60 9.35
CA SER A 278 13.63 -9.84 9.03
C SER A 278 12.19 -9.89 9.56
N LYS A 279 11.45 -8.79 9.36
CA LYS A 279 10.07 -8.65 9.84
C LYS A 279 9.22 -7.87 8.83
N VAL A 280 7.92 -8.09 8.85
CA VAL A 280 6.96 -7.21 8.16
C VAL A 280 6.87 -5.91 8.96
N GLU A 281 7.25 -4.79 8.34
CA GLU A 281 7.19 -3.46 8.97
C GLU A 281 5.85 -2.76 8.75
N GLY A 282 5.14 -3.12 7.68
CA GLY A 282 3.87 -2.48 7.33
C GLY A 282 2.98 -3.35 6.45
N VAL A 283 1.67 -3.26 6.69
CA VAL A 283 0.63 -3.81 5.85
C VAL A 283 -0.38 -2.70 5.58
N HIS A 284 -0.58 -2.39 4.31
CA HIS A 284 -1.38 -1.25 3.90
C HIS A 284 -2.41 -1.65 2.85
N ARG A 285 -3.45 -0.84 2.74
CA ARG A 285 -4.38 -0.85 1.61
C ARG A 285 -4.58 0.57 1.13
N VAL A 286 -4.61 0.75 -0.19
CA VAL A 286 -5.07 1.98 -0.85
C VAL A 286 -6.21 1.60 -1.79
N ASP A 287 -7.41 2.16 -1.56
CA ASP A 287 -8.57 1.96 -2.44
C ASP A 287 -8.44 2.81 -3.70
N THR A 288 -7.58 2.38 -4.62
CA THR A 288 -7.28 3.04 -5.89
C THR A 288 -8.47 3.12 -6.86
N PHE A 289 -9.64 2.63 -6.44
CA PHE A 289 -10.90 2.93 -7.12
C PHE A 289 -11.46 4.32 -6.73
N ILE A 290 -11.23 4.75 -5.49
CA ILE A 290 -11.78 5.98 -4.90
C ILE A 290 -10.70 7.04 -4.65
N THR A 291 -9.53 6.62 -4.17
CA THR A 291 -8.53 7.53 -3.61
C THR A 291 -7.10 6.98 -3.75
N MET A 292 -6.10 7.86 -3.65
CA MET A 292 -4.67 7.50 -3.66
C MET A 292 -4.05 7.49 -2.26
N PHE A 293 -4.88 7.41 -1.23
CA PHE A 293 -4.48 7.45 0.17
C PHE A 293 -4.94 6.18 0.89
N GLU A 294 -4.24 5.84 1.97
CA GLU A 294 -4.53 4.63 2.72
C GLU A 294 -5.84 4.71 3.52
N ASP A 295 -6.36 3.56 3.96
CA ASP A 295 -7.65 3.44 4.66
C ASP A 295 -7.80 4.23 5.94
N THR A 296 -6.69 4.52 6.62
CA THR A 296 -6.71 5.25 7.89
C THR A 296 -6.65 6.77 7.67
N THR A 297 -6.83 7.23 6.44
CA THR A 297 -6.80 8.65 6.10
C THR A 297 -8.05 9.35 6.62
N VAL A 298 -7.85 10.48 7.31
CA VAL A 298 -8.91 11.38 7.75
C VAL A 298 -9.12 12.46 6.69
N TYR A 299 -10.38 12.66 6.36
CA TYR A 299 -10.86 13.65 5.40
C TYR A 299 -11.79 14.66 6.10
N ARG A 300 -11.88 15.84 5.49
CA ARG A 300 -12.88 16.87 5.80
C ARG A 300 -13.69 17.19 4.56
N ALA A 301 -15.00 17.08 4.66
CA ALA A 301 -15.96 17.54 3.67
C ALA A 301 -16.52 18.91 4.09
N LEU A 302 -16.42 19.88 3.17
CA LEU A 302 -16.97 21.23 3.31
C LEU A 302 -18.12 21.39 2.30
N PRO A 303 -19.30 21.88 2.70
CA PRO A 303 -20.37 22.17 1.74
C PRO A 303 -19.89 23.22 0.72
N PHE A 304 -20.28 23.08 -0.56
CA PHE A 304 -20.01 24.12 -1.54
C PHE A 304 -20.81 25.39 -1.23
N GLU A 305 -20.14 26.52 -1.04
CA GLU A 305 -20.77 27.84 -0.80
C GLU A 305 -21.19 28.56 -2.11
N GLY A 306 -21.22 27.87 -3.26
CA GLY A 306 -21.51 28.47 -4.57
C GLY A 306 -22.91 28.13 -5.12
N GLU A 307 -23.45 29.00 -5.98
CA GLU A 307 -24.63 28.67 -6.79
C GLU A 307 -24.35 27.40 -7.60
N LYS A 308 -25.22 26.39 -7.49
CA LYS A 308 -25.10 25.14 -8.26
C LYS A 308 -25.02 25.48 -9.75
N TYR A 309 -23.86 25.26 -10.36
CA TYR A 309 -23.77 25.19 -11.81
C TYR A 309 -24.58 23.97 -12.25
N VAL A 310 -25.77 24.21 -12.77
CA VAL A 310 -26.58 23.19 -13.47
C VAL A 310 -25.87 22.94 -14.80
N PHE A 311 -25.06 21.89 -14.86
CA PHE A 311 -24.46 21.37 -16.09
C PHE A 311 -25.46 20.51 -16.86
#